data_AF-A0AAP0PYU3-F1
#
_entry.id   AF-A0AAP0PYU3-F1
#
_cell.length_a   1.000
_cell.length_b   1.000
_cell.length_c   1.000
_cell.angle_alpha   90.00
_cell.angle_beta   90.00
_cell.angle_gamma   90.00
#
_symmetry.space_group_name_H-M   'P 1'
#
loop_
_entity.id
_entity.type
_entity.pdbx_description
1 polymer ?
#
loop_
_entity_poly.entity_id
_entity_poly.type
_entity_poly.pdbx_seq_one_letter_code
_entity_poly.pdbx_strand_id
1 'polypeptide(L)'
;MASGGDGGVVDESGEPIPTSAVLMASSKHIATKCRSENLAFINCKKKDPNPEKCLDKGREVTRCVLHLLKDLHQSCTKEMDAYAGCMYYYTNEFDLCRKEQQEFEKACPFNE
;
A
#
# COMPACT_ATOMS: atom_id res chain seq x y z
N MET A 1 6.13 1.24 -27.55
CA MET A 1 6.71 2.22 -26.61
C MET A 1 5.54 2.82 -25.86
N ALA A 2 5.20 2.30 -24.69
CA ALA A 2 4.09 2.81 -23.89
C ALA A 2 4.59 4.04 -23.12
N SER A 3 4.15 5.22 -23.55
CA SER A 3 4.40 6.48 -22.85
C SER A 3 3.67 6.44 -21.51
N GLY A 4 4.40 6.80 -20.45
CA GLY A 4 3.98 6.74 -19.06
C GLY A 4 2.71 7.54 -18.79
N GLY A 5 1.78 6.91 -18.09
CA GLY A 5 0.76 7.62 -17.32
C GLY A 5 1.41 8.13 -16.03
N ASP A 6 1.32 9.43 -15.84
CA ASP A 6 1.70 10.17 -14.63
C ASP A 6 0.82 9.71 -13.45
N GLY A 7 1.19 8.57 -12.86
CA GLY A 7 0.53 7.95 -11.72
C GLY A 7 1.52 7.76 -10.58
N GLY A 8 2.14 8.86 -10.17
CA GLY A 8 3.11 8.86 -9.07
C GLY A 8 2.51 8.27 -7.80
N VAL A 9 3.33 7.52 -7.05
CA VAL A 9 2.94 6.92 -5.77
C VAL A 9 2.83 7.98 -4.66
N VAL A 10 3.38 9.17 -4.89
CA VAL A 10 3.32 10.35 -4.02
C VAL A 10 2.77 11.57 -4.75
N ASP A 11 2.29 12.55 -3.99
CA ASP A 11 1.90 13.86 -4.49
C ASP A 11 3.10 14.80 -4.71
N GLU A 12 2.84 16.03 -5.17
CA GLU A 12 3.87 17.05 -5.40
C GLU A 12 4.67 17.42 -4.14
N SER A 13 4.10 17.16 -2.95
CA SER A 13 4.74 17.41 -1.65
C SER A 13 5.50 16.18 -1.12
N GLY A 14 5.47 15.06 -1.84
CA GLY A 14 6.09 13.80 -1.43
C GLY A 14 5.28 13.01 -0.39
N GLU A 15 4.01 13.35 -0.19
CA GLU A 15 3.10 12.57 0.65
C GLU A 15 2.48 11.43 -0.16
N PRO A 16 2.35 10.22 0.42
CA PRO A 16 1.86 9.05 -0.32
C PRO A 16 0.38 9.20 -0.69
N ILE A 17 0.06 8.88 -1.95
CA ILE A 17 -1.32 8.84 -2.45
C ILE A 17 -1.80 7.38 -2.38
N PRO A 18 -2.73 7.03 -1.47
CA PRO A 18 -3.19 5.66 -1.30
C PRO A 18 -4.22 5.27 -2.37
N THR A 19 -3.83 5.31 -3.65
CA THR A 19 -4.65 4.78 -4.74
C THR A 19 -4.81 3.26 -4.59
N SER A 20 -5.82 2.68 -5.27
CA SER A 20 -6.05 1.23 -5.23
C SER A 20 -4.81 0.43 -5.68
N ALA A 21 -4.12 0.90 -6.72
CA ALA A 21 -2.90 0.28 -7.24
C ALA A 21 -1.75 0.31 -6.22
N VAL A 22 -1.52 1.46 -5.58
CA VAL A 22 -0.48 1.62 -4.54
C VAL A 22 -0.76 0.74 -3.32
N LEU A 23 -2.01 0.71 -2.85
CA LEU A 23 -2.42 -0.13 -1.73
C LEU A 23 -2.29 -1.63 -2.06
N MET A 24 -2.61 -2.03 -3.29
CA MET A 24 -2.51 -3.43 -3.70
C MET A 24 -1.05 -3.88 -3.84
N ALA A 25 -0.21 -3.06 -4.49
CA ALA A 25 1.23 -3.29 -4.59
C ALA A 25 1.89 -3.44 -3.21
N SER A 26 1.41 -2.66 -2.22
CA SER A 26 1.95 -2.65 -0.85
C SER A 26 1.27 -3.64 0.11
N SER A 27 0.29 -4.42 -0.36
CA SER A 27 -0.60 -5.21 0.50
C SER A 27 0.14 -6.20 1.41
N LYS A 28 1.20 -6.86 0.91
CA LYS A 28 2.04 -7.76 1.72
C LYS A 28 2.80 -7.04 2.84
N HIS A 29 3.31 -5.84 2.56
CA HIS A 29 3.96 -4.99 3.55
C HIS A 29 2.95 -4.52 4.61
N ILE A 30 1.76 -4.08 4.19
CA ILE A 30 0.68 -3.65 5.08
C ILE A 30 0.25 -4.79 6.02
N ALA A 31 0.10 -5.99 5.46
CA ALA A 31 -0.30 -7.18 6.23
C ALA A 31 0.70 -7.54 7.34
N THR A 32 1.98 -7.21 7.14
CA THR A 32 3.05 -7.50 8.10
C THR A 32 3.26 -6.35 9.08
N LYS A 33 3.46 -5.12 8.56
CA LYS A 33 3.85 -3.95 9.36
C LYS A 33 2.71 -3.29 10.11
N CYS A 34 1.48 -3.35 9.59
CA CYS A 34 0.29 -2.75 10.22
C CYS A 34 -0.69 -3.81 10.75
N ARG A 35 -0.19 -5.01 11.05
CA ARG A 35 -1.03 -6.16 11.44
C ARG A 35 -1.83 -5.88 12.72
N SER A 36 -1.20 -5.29 13.73
CA SER A 36 -1.81 -4.99 15.04
C SER A 36 -2.99 -4.04 14.91
N GLU A 37 -2.79 -2.93 14.19
CA GLU A 37 -3.77 -1.88 13.96
C GLU A 37 -4.94 -2.43 13.14
N ASN A 38 -4.65 -3.18 12.08
CA ASN A 38 -5.67 -3.81 11.24
C ASN A 38 -6.54 -4.79 12.04
N LEU A 39 -5.92 -5.64 12.87
CA LEU A 39 -6.66 -6.57 13.72
C LEU A 39 -7.51 -5.85 14.77
N ALA A 40 -6.99 -4.79 15.39
CA ALA A 40 -7.74 -3.98 16.34
C ALA A 40 -8.98 -3.35 15.70
N PHE A 41 -8.84 -2.79 14.50
CA PHE A 41 -9.95 -2.21 13.75
C PHE A 41 -11.00 -3.27 13.35
N ILE A 42 -10.58 -4.40 12.79
CA ILE A 42 -11.49 -5.49 12.39
C ILE A 42 -12.22 -6.06 13.62
N ASN A 43 -11.53 -6.27 14.73
CA ASN A 43 -12.13 -6.76 15.97
C ASN A 43 -13.12 -5.76 16.58
N CYS A 44 -12.86 -4.46 16.46
CA CYS A 44 -13.81 -3.41 16.83
C CYS A 44 -15.09 -3.50 15.98
N LYS A 45 -14.96 -3.56 14.65
CA LYS A 45 -16.10 -3.63 13.72
C LYS A 45 -16.91 -4.92 13.82
N LYS A 46 -16.27 -6.03 14.21
CA LYS A 46 -16.96 -7.30 14.52
C LYS A 46 -17.85 -7.20 15.77
N LYS A 47 -17.46 -6.38 16.76
CA LYS A 47 -18.23 -6.19 18.00
C LYS A 47 -19.39 -5.22 17.80
N ASP A 48 -19.17 -4.15 17.04
CA ASP A 48 -20.18 -3.13 16.78
C ASP A 48 -20.03 -2.59 15.35
N PRO A 49 -21.06 -2.72 14.48
CA PRO A 49 -20.99 -2.23 13.11
C PRO A 49 -21.04 -0.69 13.01
N ASN A 50 -21.42 0.03 14.06
CA ASN A 50 -21.54 1.48 14.06
C ASN A 50 -20.20 2.14 13.62
N PRO A 51 -20.20 2.96 12.55
CA PRO A 51 -18.97 3.57 12.02
C PRO A 51 -18.24 4.46 13.03
N GLU A 52 -18.94 5.11 13.96
CA GLU A 52 -18.32 6.06 14.90
C GLU A 52 -17.50 5.38 16.00
N LYS A 53 -17.88 4.15 16.39
CA LYS A 53 -17.29 3.45 17.54
C LYS A 53 -15.84 3.00 17.34
N CYS A 54 -15.40 2.94 16.09
CA CYS A 54 -14.07 2.46 15.71
C CYS A 54 -13.23 3.51 14.97
N LEU A 55 -13.63 4.79 14.99
CA LEU A 55 -12.92 5.87 14.29
C LEU A 55 -11.49 6.06 14.77
N ASP A 56 -11.24 5.89 16.07
CA ASP A 56 -9.92 5.94 16.67
C ASP A 56 -9.00 4.85 16.11
N LYS A 57 -9.47 3.60 16.08
CA LYS A 57 -8.71 2.46 15.49
C LYS A 57 -8.53 2.65 13.98
N GLY A 58 -9.54 3.21 13.30
CA GLY A 58 -9.46 3.54 11.88
C GLY A 58 -8.35 4.55 11.59
N ARG A 59 -8.24 5.61 12.41
CA ARG A 59 -7.14 6.59 12.31
C ARG A 59 -5.78 5.96 12.56
N GLU A 60 -5.67 5.01 13.48
CA GLU A 60 -4.43 4.27 13.75
C GLU A 60 -4.01 3.44 12.53
N VAL A 61 -4.94 2.70 11.91
CA VAL A 61 -4.69 1.96 10.67
C VAL A 61 -4.22 2.90 9.56
N THR A 62 -4.95 3.99 9.31
CA THR A 62 -4.60 4.95 8.25
C THR A 62 -3.23 5.57 8.50
N ARG A 63 -2.91 5.94 9.75
CA ARG A 63 -1.60 6.50 10.11
C ARG A 63 -0.47 5.49 9.83
N CYS A 64 -0.64 4.24 10.25
CA CYS A 64 0.36 3.19 10.01
C CYS A 64 0.59 3.00 8.51
N VAL A 65 -0.49 2.86 7.73
CA VAL A 65 -0.40 2.62 6.28
C VAL A 65 0.23 3.80 5.56
N LEU A 66 -0.15 5.05 5.86
CA LEU A 66 0.46 6.21 5.21
C LEU A 66 1.95 6.34 5.54
N HIS A 67 2.35 6.08 6.79
CA HIS A 67 3.76 6.06 7.16
C HIS A 67 4.52 4.99 6.37
N LEU A 68 3.98 3.77 6.30
CA LEU A 68 4.57 2.67 5.54
C LEU A 68 4.71 2.99 4.05
N LEU A 69 3.69 3.58 3.42
CA LEU A 69 3.74 3.96 2.01
C LEU A 69 4.84 4.99 1.76
N LYS A 70 4.99 5.97 2.66
CA LYS A 70 6.06 6.96 2.60
C LYS A 70 7.44 6.30 2.71
N ASP A 71 7.62 5.39 3.66
CA ASP A 71 8.89 4.68 3.87
C ASP A 71 9.27 3.82 2.68
N LEU A 72 8.31 3.08 2.11
CA LEU A 72 8.52 2.25 0.92
C LEU A 72 8.91 3.11 -0.28
N HIS A 73 8.19 4.21 -0.52
CA HIS A 73 8.50 5.10 -1.63
C HIS A 73 9.87 5.77 -1.45
N GLN A 74 10.33 6.04 -0.23
CA GLN A 74 11.67 6.59 0.01
C GLN A 74 12.79 5.53 -0.13
N SER A 75 12.50 4.28 0.22
CA SER A 75 13.52 3.22 0.27
C SER A 75 13.70 2.49 -1.05
N CYS A 76 12.61 2.30 -1.80
CA CYS A 76 12.56 1.55 -3.06
C CYS A 76 11.65 2.26 -4.08
N THR A 77 11.86 3.57 -4.26
CA THR A 77 11.08 4.46 -5.12
C THR A 77 10.81 3.85 -6.50
N LYS A 78 11.88 3.48 -7.20
CA LYS A 78 11.83 3.04 -8.59
C LYS A 78 11.03 1.75 -8.74
N GLU A 79 11.27 0.78 -7.87
CA GLU A 79 10.62 -0.53 -7.91
C GLU A 79 9.16 -0.43 -7.47
N MET A 80 8.85 0.42 -6.47
CA MET A 80 7.49 0.68 -6.04
C MET A 80 6.68 1.36 -7.14
N ASP A 81 7.23 2.39 -7.80
CA ASP A 81 6.59 3.08 -8.92
C ASP A 81 6.33 2.13 -10.09
N ALA A 82 7.30 1.29 -10.43
CA ALA A 82 7.14 0.30 -11.49
C ALA A 82 6.03 -0.71 -11.18
N TYR A 83 6.00 -1.21 -9.94
CA TYR A 83 5.00 -2.20 -9.53
C TYR A 83 3.60 -1.59 -9.40
N ALA A 84 3.47 -0.43 -8.79
CA ALA A 84 2.21 0.32 -8.71
C ALA A 84 1.72 0.74 -10.10
N GLY A 85 2.62 1.13 -11.00
CA GLY A 85 2.29 1.43 -12.40
C GLY A 85 1.76 0.21 -13.15
N CYS A 86 2.36 -0.96 -12.96
CA CYS A 86 1.85 -2.21 -13.51
C CYS A 86 0.46 -2.56 -12.94
N MET A 87 0.29 -2.43 -11.63
CA MET A 87 -1.00 -2.62 -10.95
C MET A 87 -2.08 -1.69 -11.48
N TYR A 88 -1.73 -0.42 -11.73
CA TYR A 88 -2.65 0.53 -12.35
C TYR A 88 -3.04 0.09 -13.76
N TYR A 89 -2.07 -0.28 -14.60
CA TYR A 89 -2.31 -0.67 -15.99
C TYR A 89 -3.17 -1.93 -16.11
N TYR A 90 -2.91 -2.93 -15.28
CA TYR A 90 -3.63 -4.22 -15.29
C TYR A 90 -4.75 -4.31 -14.25
N THR A 91 -5.22 -3.17 -13.71
CA THR A 91 -6.37 -3.12 -12.78
C THR A 91 -6.22 -4.08 -11.59
N ASN A 92 -5.04 -4.08 -10.96
CA ASN A 92 -4.67 -4.91 -9.81
C ASN A 92 -4.55 -6.42 -10.07
N GLU A 93 -4.35 -6.85 -11.32
CA GLU A 93 -4.13 -8.27 -11.64
C GLU A 93 -2.68 -8.70 -11.36
N PHE A 94 -2.47 -9.46 -10.28
CA PHE A 94 -1.14 -9.85 -9.81
C PHE A 94 -0.37 -10.71 -10.81
N ASP A 95 -1.06 -11.60 -11.52
CA ASP A 95 -0.40 -12.56 -12.41
C ASP A 95 0.25 -11.88 -13.63
N LEU A 96 -0.21 -10.68 -13.97
CA LEU A 96 0.34 -9.87 -15.05
C LEU A 96 1.54 -9.00 -14.62
N CYS A 97 1.79 -8.88 -13.31
CA CYS A 97 2.82 -7.99 -12.72
C CYS A 97 3.87 -8.73 -11.88
N ARG A 98 4.04 -10.05 -12.08
CA ARG A 98 4.95 -10.87 -11.26
C ARG A 98 6.42 -10.48 -11.39
N LYS A 99 6.82 -9.89 -12.51
CA LYS A 99 8.19 -9.44 -12.72
C LYS A 99 8.49 -8.22 -11.84
N GLU A 100 7.67 -7.18 -11.94
CA GLU A 100 7.77 -5.97 -11.14
C GLU A 100 7.62 -6.27 -9.65
N GLN A 101 6.74 -7.21 -9.30
CA GLN A 101 6.61 -7.73 -7.93
C GLN A 101 7.93 -8.28 -7.40
N GLN A 102 8.62 -9.15 -8.15
CA GLN A 102 9.88 -9.75 -7.72
C GLN A 102 10.98 -8.70 -7.55
N GLU A 103 11.04 -7.71 -8.44
CA GLU A 103 11.98 -6.58 -8.33
C GLU A 103 11.70 -5.75 -7.07
N PHE A 104 10.44 -5.42 -6.82
CA PHE A 104 10.00 -4.70 -5.62
C PHE A 104 10.30 -5.45 -4.34
N GLU A 105 9.92 -6.73 -4.25
CA GLU A 105 10.14 -7.56 -3.05
C GLU A 105 11.63 -7.82 -2.78
N LYS A 106 12.47 -7.80 -3.82
CA LYS A 106 13.93 -7.90 -3.68
C LYS A 106 14.54 -6.61 -3.12
N ALA A 107 14.08 -5.45 -3.59
CA ALA A 107 14.56 -4.15 -3.12
C ALA A 107 14.03 -3.82 -1.72
N CYS A 108 12.77 -4.17 -1.47
CA CYS A 108 12.06 -3.95 -0.23
C CYS A 108 11.48 -5.29 0.27
N PRO A 109 12.26 -6.08 1.04
CA PRO A 109 11.76 -7.31 1.61
C PRO A 109 10.78 -7.03 2.76
N PHE A 110 9.65 -7.72 2.78
CA PHE A 110 8.72 -7.76 3.91
C PHE A 110 9.08 -8.94 4.81
N ASN A 111 10.14 -8.80 5.63
CA ASN A 111 10.48 -9.85 6.59
C ASN A 111 9.42 -9.93 7.70
N GLU A 112 9.08 -11.17 8.08
CA GLU A 112 8.26 -11.50 9.25
C GLU A 112 9.00 -11.25 10.57
#